data_AF-A0A2N5EH58-F1
#
_entry.id   AF-A0A2N5EH58-F1
#
_cell.length_a   1.000
_cell.length_b   1.000
_cell.length_c   1.000
_cell.angle_alpha   90.00
_cell.angle_beta   90.00
_cell.angle_gamma   90.00
#
_symmetry.space_group_name_H-M   'P 1'
#
loop_
_entity.id
_entity.type
_entity.pdbx_description
1 polymer ?
#
loop_
_entity_poly.entity_id
_entity_poly.type
_entity_poly.pdbx_seq_one_letter_code
_entity_poly.pdbx_strand_id
1 'polypeptide(L)'
;MGRYAYGWLRVKYMFILVMFLVSIPLFILPFFNGNTYLEGMLYILDLSKGNYVKMWSMIFIMDFMMCAVLAISAYKAYAPTTCKLAEDIFRTMGWAYPEKINLNKTTARHERKLKRAGKWYSPKCKDKPLRPTSKWAGQFEYWYYY
;
A
#
# COMPACT_ATOMS: atom_id res chain seq x y z
N MET A 1 -5.36 3.27 14.48
CA MET A 1 -5.89 3.91 13.24
C MET A 1 -5.09 3.56 11.98
N GLY A 2 -3.76 3.30 12.05
CA GLY A 2 -2.97 2.95 10.85
C GLY A 2 -3.41 1.66 10.12
N ARG A 3 -3.73 0.59 10.86
CA ARG A 3 -4.16 -0.70 10.26
C ARG A 3 -5.36 -0.57 9.32
N TYR A 4 -6.36 0.24 9.68
CA TYR A 4 -7.55 0.46 8.87
C TYR A 4 -7.27 1.34 7.65
N ALA A 5 -6.44 2.39 7.80
CA ALA A 5 -6.02 3.23 6.68
C ALA A 5 -5.22 2.44 5.63
N TYR A 6 -4.29 1.58 6.08
CA TYR A 6 -3.54 0.69 5.20
C TYR A 6 -4.43 -0.36 4.51
N GLY A 7 -5.43 -0.91 5.21
CA GLY A 7 -6.41 -1.83 4.63
C GLY A 7 -7.24 -1.15 3.53
N TRP A 8 -7.73 0.06 3.79
CA TRP A 8 -8.51 0.85 2.84
C TRP A 8 -7.72 1.19 1.57
N LEU A 9 -6.44 1.54 1.71
CA LEU A 9 -5.56 1.82 0.58
C LEU A 9 -5.40 0.59 -0.33
N ARG A 10 -5.22 -0.61 0.25
CA ARG A 10 -5.10 -1.86 -0.52
C ARG A 10 -6.38 -2.21 -1.27
N VAL A 11 -7.54 -2.00 -0.66
CA VAL A 11 -8.84 -2.22 -1.33
C VAL A 11 -8.98 -1.28 -2.53
N LYS A 12 -8.62 0.00 -2.38
CA LYS A 12 -8.64 0.96 -3.50
C LYS A 12 -7.74 0.53 -4.66
N TYR A 13 -6.50 0.11 -4.38
CA TYR A 13 -5.59 -0.33 -5.45
C TYR A 13 -6.05 -1.63 -6.12
N MET A 14 -6.58 -2.58 -5.37
CA MET A 14 -7.14 -3.81 -5.95
C MET A 14 -8.36 -3.51 -6.81
N PHE A 15 -9.21 -2.57 -6.40
CA PHE A 15 -10.34 -2.13 -7.22
C PHE A 15 -9.89 -1.50 -8.53
N ILE A 16 -8.88 -0.63 -8.51
CA ILE A 16 -8.30 -0.03 -9.71
C ILE A 16 -7.71 -1.10 -10.64
N LEU A 17 -7.02 -2.09 -10.08
CA LEU A 17 -6.40 -3.17 -10.86
C LEU A 17 -7.46 -4.05 -11.55
N VAL A 18 -8.54 -4.41 -10.85
CA VAL A 18 -9.67 -5.13 -11.45
C VAL A 18 -10.33 -4.31 -12.56
N MET A 19 -10.59 -3.02 -12.33
CA MET A 19 -11.16 -2.14 -13.37
C MET A 19 -10.25 -2.05 -14.59
N PHE A 20 -8.93 -1.99 -14.39
CA PHE A 20 -7.96 -1.99 -15.48
C PHE A 20 -7.99 -3.31 -16.26
N LEU A 21 -7.98 -4.46 -15.59
CA LEU A 21 -8.04 -5.76 -16.27
C LEU A 21 -9.33 -5.93 -17.07
N VAL A 22 -10.48 -5.57 -16.50
CA VAL A 22 -11.80 -5.65 -17.17
C VAL A 22 -11.89 -4.71 -18.37
N SER A 23 -11.12 -3.61 -18.39
CA SER A 23 -11.09 -2.69 -19.54
C SER A 23 -10.44 -3.31 -20.79
N ILE A 24 -9.49 -4.23 -20.62
CA ILE A 24 -8.78 -4.90 -21.72
C ILE A 24 -9.74 -5.71 -22.63
N PRO A 25 -10.55 -6.65 -22.11
CA PRO A 25 -11.51 -7.40 -22.92
C PRO A 25 -12.61 -6.49 -23.48
N LEU A 26 -13.02 -5.43 -22.77
CA LEU A 26 -13.95 -4.43 -23.30
C LEU A 26 -13.42 -3.71 -24.53
N PHE A 27 -12.10 -3.50 -24.62
CA PHE A 27 -11.47 -2.90 -25.80
C PHE A 27 -11.27 -3.91 -26.93
N ILE A 28 -10.89 -5.15 -26.62
CA ILE A 28 -10.47 -6.13 -27.64
C ILE A 28 -11.68 -6.84 -28.26
N LEU A 29 -12.63 -7.32 -27.45
CA LEU A 29 -13.72 -8.18 -27.92
C LEU A 29 -14.65 -7.51 -28.95
N PRO A 30 -14.96 -6.19 -28.89
CA PRO A 30 -15.82 -5.54 -29.89
C PRO A 30 -15.27 -5.60 -31.32
N PHE A 31 -13.95 -5.68 -31.51
CA PHE A 31 -13.35 -5.80 -32.84
C PHE A 31 -13.66 -7.13 -33.54
N PHE A 32 -14.00 -8.17 -32.79
CA PHE A 32 -14.24 -9.51 -33.33
C PHE A 32 -15.71 -9.84 -33.53
N ASN A 33 -16.62 -9.11 -32.89
CA ASN A 33 -18.04 -9.46 -32.80
C ASN A 33 -18.98 -8.56 -33.61
N GLY A 34 -18.48 -7.50 -34.26
CA GLY A 34 -19.30 -6.58 -35.06
C GLY A 34 -18.57 -6.03 -36.29
N ASN A 35 -19.35 -5.53 -37.26
CA ASN A 35 -18.80 -4.84 -38.43
C ASN A 35 -18.25 -3.45 -38.07
N THR A 36 -18.84 -2.83 -37.04
CA THR A 36 -18.38 -1.57 -36.44
C THR A 36 -18.12 -1.78 -34.95
N TYR A 37 -17.17 -1.01 -34.39
CA TYR A 37 -16.79 -1.12 -32.97
C TYR A 37 -17.97 -0.88 -32.02
N LEU A 38 -18.85 0.08 -32.34
CA LEU A 38 -20.01 0.40 -31.50
C LEU A 38 -21.06 -0.73 -31.49
N GLU A 39 -21.33 -1.35 -32.63
CA GLU A 39 -22.21 -2.52 -32.70
C GLU A 39 -21.62 -3.70 -31.94
N GLY A 40 -20.33 -3.98 -32.13
CA GLY A 40 -19.63 -5.03 -31.38
C GLY A 40 -19.70 -4.80 -29.87
N MET A 41 -19.54 -3.55 -29.43
CA MET A 41 -19.63 -3.19 -28.01
C MET A 41 -21.03 -3.41 -27.43
N LEU A 42 -22.07 -2.90 -28.12
CA LEU A 42 -23.47 -3.10 -27.70
C LEU A 42 -23.84 -4.59 -27.66
N TYR A 43 -23.33 -5.36 -28.62
CA TYR A 43 -23.58 -6.79 -28.72
C TYR A 43 -22.94 -7.60 -27.58
N ILE A 44 -21.75 -7.22 -27.13
CA ILE A 44 -21.05 -7.87 -26.01
C ILE A 44 -21.62 -7.48 -24.65
N LEU A 45 -22.18 -6.26 -24.55
CA LEU A 45 -22.85 -5.75 -23.35
C LEU A 45 -24.29 -6.27 -23.21
N ASP A 46 -24.84 -6.90 -24.26
CA ASP A 46 -26.17 -7.50 -24.23
C ASP A 46 -26.18 -8.80 -23.41
N LEU A 47 -26.33 -8.63 -22.09
CA LEU A 47 -26.44 -9.69 -21.10
C LEU A 47 -27.75 -10.48 -21.19
N SER A 48 -28.69 -10.09 -22.06
CA SER A 48 -29.94 -10.86 -22.27
C SER A 48 -29.67 -12.23 -22.91
N LYS A 49 -28.58 -12.34 -23.67
CA LYS A 49 -28.11 -13.58 -24.27
C LYS A 49 -27.24 -14.34 -23.27
N GLY A 50 -27.77 -15.43 -22.73
CA GLY A 50 -27.10 -16.24 -21.70
C GLY A 50 -25.69 -16.74 -22.02
N ASN A 51 -25.29 -16.79 -23.30
CA ASN A 51 -23.91 -17.13 -23.70
C ASN A 51 -22.90 -16.05 -23.31
N TYR A 52 -23.25 -14.76 -23.42
CA TYR A 52 -22.36 -13.66 -23.05
C TYR A 52 -22.22 -13.52 -21.54
N VAL A 53 -23.28 -13.84 -20.78
CA VAL A 53 -23.21 -13.92 -19.32
C VAL A 53 -22.19 -14.96 -18.87
N LYS A 54 -22.16 -16.13 -19.51
CA LYS A 54 -21.15 -17.18 -19.24
C LYS A 54 -19.74 -16.76 -19.64
N MET A 55 -19.58 -16.07 -20.76
CA MET A 55 -18.28 -15.55 -21.19
C MET A 55 -17.75 -14.51 -20.19
N TRP A 56 -18.58 -13.55 -19.79
CA TRP A 56 -18.23 -12.53 -18.80
C TRP A 56 -17.86 -13.15 -17.45
N SER A 57 -18.62 -14.13 -16.97
CA SER A 57 -18.30 -14.79 -15.70
C SER A 57 -16.95 -15.51 -15.73
N MET A 58 -16.59 -16.16 -16.84
CA MET A 58 -15.25 -16.76 -17.00
C MET A 58 -14.14 -15.71 -16.99
N ILE A 59 -14.33 -14.58 -17.69
CA ILE A 59 -13.36 -13.47 -17.71
C ILE A 59 -13.15 -12.92 -16.31
N PHE A 60 -14.22 -12.64 -15.56
CA PHE A 60 -14.12 -12.16 -14.18
C PHE A 60 -13.37 -13.13 -13.26
N ILE A 61 -13.60 -14.44 -13.41
CA ILE A 61 -12.89 -15.46 -12.61
C ILE A 61 -11.39 -15.46 -12.96
N MET A 62 -11.04 -15.40 -14.24
CA MET A 62 -9.64 -15.34 -14.68
C MET A 62 -8.95 -14.08 -14.17
N ASP A 63 -9.59 -12.92 -14.30
CA ASP A 63 -9.06 -11.63 -13.85
C ASP A 63 -8.84 -11.63 -12.32
N PHE A 64 -9.77 -12.21 -11.56
CA PHE A 64 -9.63 -12.34 -10.11
C PHE A 64 -8.43 -13.22 -9.72
N MET A 65 -8.25 -14.35 -10.41
CA MET A 65 -7.10 -15.22 -10.20
C MET A 65 -5.78 -14.51 -10.55
N MET A 66 -5.76 -13.74 -11.64
CA MET A 66 -4.60 -12.95 -12.03
C MET A 66 -4.28 -11.84 -11.01
N CYS A 67 -5.30 -11.15 -10.49
CA CYS A 67 -5.17 -10.19 -9.39
C CYS A 67 -4.54 -10.83 -8.15
N ALA A 68 -5.00 -12.02 -7.77
CA ALA A 68 -4.48 -12.74 -6.60
C ALA A 68 -3.00 -13.09 -6.76
N VAL A 69 -2.59 -13.57 -7.95
CA VAL A 69 -1.18 -13.87 -8.26
C VAL A 69 -0.33 -12.61 -8.23
N LEU A 70 -0.81 -11.51 -8.82
CA LEU A 70 -0.13 -10.21 -8.77
C LEU A 70 0.02 -9.69 -7.33
N ALA A 71 -1.02 -9.84 -6.49
CA ALA A 71 -0.96 -9.44 -5.09
C ALA A 71 0.07 -10.25 -4.30
N ILE A 72 0.12 -11.58 -4.50
CA ILE A 72 1.07 -12.46 -3.82
C ILE A 72 2.51 -12.19 -4.29
N SER A 73 2.73 -12.00 -5.58
CA SER A 73 4.05 -11.71 -6.13
C SER A 73 4.57 -10.35 -5.66
N ALA A 74 3.74 -9.31 -5.70
CA ALA A 74 4.07 -7.99 -5.16
C ALA A 74 4.39 -8.06 -3.67
N TYR A 75 3.61 -8.83 -2.89
CA TYR A 75 3.89 -9.04 -1.47
C TYR A 75 5.23 -9.76 -1.26
N LYS A 76 5.51 -10.83 -2.01
CA LYS A 76 6.79 -11.56 -1.92
C LYS A 76 7.98 -10.71 -2.34
N ALA A 77 7.84 -9.78 -3.28
CA ALA A 77 8.89 -8.85 -3.67
C ALA A 77 9.12 -7.75 -2.63
N TYR A 78 8.05 -7.29 -1.97
CA TYR A 78 8.08 -6.23 -0.97
C TYR A 78 8.53 -6.69 0.42
N ALA A 79 8.15 -7.91 0.83
CA ALA A 79 8.51 -8.46 2.14
C ALA A 79 10.03 -8.42 2.42
N PRO A 80 10.92 -8.95 1.56
CA PRO A 80 12.36 -8.94 1.83
C PRO A 80 12.95 -7.53 1.85
N THR A 81 12.46 -6.61 1.00
CA THR A 81 12.97 -5.22 0.98
C THR A 81 12.59 -4.47 2.25
N THR A 82 11.38 -4.67 2.77
CA THR A 82 10.99 -4.09 4.06
C THR A 82 11.68 -4.70 5.26
N CYS A 83 11.85 -6.02 5.30
CA CYS A 83 12.58 -6.67 6.37
C CYS A 83 14.05 -6.22 6.39
N LYS A 84 14.68 -6.10 5.21
CA LYS A 84 16.05 -5.59 5.09
C LYS A 84 16.16 -4.12 5.49
N LEU A 85 15.20 -3.28 5.07
CA LEU A 85 15.15 -1.88 5.49
C LEU A 85 15.01 -1.76 7.02
N ALA A 86 14.16 -2.57 7.63
CA ALA A 86 14.02 -2.60 9.08
C ALA A 86 15.31 -3.06 9.79
N GLU A 87 15.98 -4.07 9.24
CA GLU A 87 17.27 -4.55 9.75
C GLU A 87 18.35 -3.48 9.66
N ASP A 88 18.44 -2.76 8.53
CA ASP A 88 19.40 -1.68 8.34
C ASP A 88 19.16 -0.53 9.33
N ILE A 89 17.89 -0.16 9.61
CA ILE A 89 17.54 0.82 10.64
C ILE A 89 17.97 0.34 12.03
N PHE A 90 17.77 -0.94 12.36
CA PHE A 90 18.20 -1.47 13.66
C PHE A 90 19.72 -1.51 13.79
N ARG A 91 20.44 -1.81 12.70
CA ARG A 91 21.90 -1.77 12.66
C ARG A 91 22.45 -0.36 12.84
N THR A 92 21.92 0.63 12.12
CA THR A 92 22.34 2.04 12.27
C THR A 92 22.09 2.57 13.68
N MET A 93 21.02 2.09 14.32
CA MET A 93 20.67 2.42 15.70
C MET A 93 21.45 1.64 16.77
N GLY A 94 22.29 0.68 16.37
CA GLY A 94 23.08 -0.16 17.29
C GLY A 94 22.22 -1.11 18.12
N TRP A 95 21.06 -1.52 17.61
CA TRP A 95 20.07 -2.32 18.30
C TRP A 95 20.24 -3.80 18.02
N ALA A 96 20.96 -4.50 18.90
CA ALA A 96 21.25 -5.93 18.73
C ALA A 96 20.05 -6.87 18.94
N TYR A 97 19.01 -6.44 19.68
CA TYR A 97 17.85 -7.28 20.03
C TYR A 97 16.54 -6.47 19.94
N PRO A 98 15.91 -6.35 18.76
CA PRO A 98 14.71 -5.52 18.57
C PRO A 98 13.54 -5.91 19.49
N GLU A 99 13.37 -7.20 19.80
CA GLU A 99 12.30 -7.69 20.68
C GLU A 99 12.43 -7.22 22.14
N LYS A 100 13.65 -6.93 22.59
CA LYS A 100 13.94 -6.49 23.96
C LYS A 100 13.91 -4.96 24.08
N ILE A 101 13.64 -4.24 23.00
CA ILE A 101 13.71 -2.78 22.96
C ILE A 101 12.35 -2.18 23.24
N ASN A 102 12.26 -1.50 24.37
CA ASN A 102 11.13 -0.64 24.67
C ASN A 102 11.40 0.76 24.10
N LEU A 103 10.80 1.06 22.94
CA LEU A 103 10.88 2.35 22.25
C LEU A 103 10.53 3.54 23.14
N ASN A 104 9.55 3.42 24.04
CA ASN A 104 9.18 4.50 24.95
C ASN A 104 10.32 4.77 25.94
N LYS A 105 10.96 3.72 26.44
CA LYS A 105 12.07 3.84 27.40
C LYS A 105 13.33 4.41 26.73
N THR A 106 13.68 3.96 25.52
CA THR A 106 14.85 4.47 24.78
C THR A 106 14.65 5.93 24.38
N THR A 107 13.47 6.29 23.87
CA THR A 107 13.16 7.67 23.48
C THR A 107 13.14 8.60 24.68
N ALA A 108 12.53 8.20 25.80
CA ALA A 108 12.54 8.99 27.04
C ALA A 108 13.96 9.20 27.58
N ARG A 109 14.85 8.19 27.48
CA ARG A 109 16.25 8.30 27.88
C ARG A 109 17.01 9.29 26.99
N HIS A 110 16.77 9.24 25.69
CA HIS A 110 17.37 10.15 24.72
C HIS A 110 16.90 11.60 24.93
N GLU A 111 15.59 11.81 25.10
CA GLU A 111 15.02 13.13 25.43
C GLU A 111 15.60 13.69 26.73
N ARG A 112 15.73 12.88 27.79
CA ARG A 112 16.38 13.29 29.05
C ARG A 112 17.85 13.67 28.84
N LYS A 113 18.59 12.92 28.03
CA LYS A 113 20.00 13.23 27.69
C LYS A 113 20.11 14.57 26.97
N LEU A 114 19.23 14.83 25.99
CA LEU A 114 19.17 16.10 25.27
C LEU A 114 18.79 17.27 26.18
N LYS A 115 17.84 17.07 27.11
CA LYS A 115 17.44 18.09 28.10
C LYS A 115 18.60 18.44 29.02
N ARG A 116 19.33 17.45 29.52
CA ARG A 116 20.54 17.65 30.33
C ARG A 116 21.65 18.39 29.59
N ALA A 117 21.77 18.15 28.28
CA ALA A 117 22.75 18.84 27.43
C ALA A 117 22.31 20.24 26.97
N GLY A 118 21.11 20.72 27.37
CA GLY A 118 20.54 22.00 26.89
C GLY A 118 20.18 22.01 25.39
N LYS A 119 20.28 20.87 24.71
CA LYS A 119 20.06 20.72 23.25
C LYS A 119 18.63 20.30 22.91
N TRP A 120 17.77 20.14 23.91
CA TRP A 120 16.37 19.76 23.71
C TRP A 120 15.50 20.99 23.43
N TYR A 121 14.61 20.86 22.46
CA TYR A 121 13.59 21.86 22.14
C TYR A 121 12.27 21.17 21.84
N SER A 122 11.18 21.90 22.01
CA SER A 122 9.84 21.37 21.74
C SER A 122 9.69 21.06 20.25
N PRO A 123 9.10 19.90 19.89
CA PRO A 123 8.75 19.59 18.50
C PRO A 123 7.75 20.58 17.86
N LYS A 124 7.13 21.46 18.67
CA LYS A 124 6.22 22.51 18.20
C LYS A 124 6.94 23.79 17.76
N CYS A 125 8.26 23.91 18.01
CA CYS A 125 9.04 25.06 17.57
C CYS A 125 9.30 24.97 16.06
N LYS A 126 8.68 25.88 15.29
CA LYS A 126 8.86 25.95 13.82
C LYS A 126 10.24 26.46 13.40
N ASP A 127 10.92 27.18 14.29
CA ASP A 127 12.21 27.82 14.00
C ASP A 127 13.42 26.88 14.12
N LYS A 128 13.18 25.61 14.47
CA LYS A 128 14.23 24.59 14.65
C LYS A 128 13.94 23.37 13.77
N PRO A 129 14.99 22.68 13.29
CA PRO A 129 14.81 21.50 12.47
C PRO A 129 14.03 20.42 13.24
N LEU A 130 13.06 19.80 12.58
CA LEU A 130 12.25 18.72 13.15
C LEU A 130 13.16 17.58 13.60
N ARG A 131 12.90 17.03 14.80
CA ARG A 131 13.58 15.85 15.33
C ARG A 131 12.59 14.72 15.58
N PRO A 132 13.03 13.46 15.51
CA PRO A 132 12.19 12.31 15.82
C PRO A 132 11.61 12.37 17.24
N THR A 133 10.35 11.99 17.39
CA THR A 133 9.57 12.12 18.64
C THR A 133 8.88 10.81 19.01
N SER A 134 8.66 10.61 20.31
CA SER A 134 7.93 9.46 20.88
C SER A 134 6.42 9.48 20.62
N LYS A 135 5.86 10.58 20.13
CA LYS A 135 4.42 10.71 19.88
C LYS A 135 4.08 10.16 18.51
N TRP A 136 3.00 9.38 18.45
CA TRP A 136 2.49 8.82 17.20
C TRP A 136 2.17 9.94 16.20
N ALA A 137 2.90 9.94 15.09
CA ALA A 137 2.86 10.90 14.00
C ALA A 137 1.62 10.76 13.09
N GLY A 138 0.42 10.59 13.68
CA GLY A 138 -0.84 10.75 12.92
C GLY A 138 -1.15 12.22 12.60
N GLN A 139 -0.52 13.16 13.30
CA GLN A 139 -0.71 14.60 13.15
C GLN A 139 0.43 15.29 12.38
N PHE A 140 1.49 14.58 12.05
CA PHE A 140 2.65 15.10 11.32
C PHE A 140 2.79 14.24 10.06
N GLU A 141 2.69 14.85 8.88
CA GLU A 141 2.62 14.19 7.56
C GLU A 141 3.84 13.29 7.20
N TYR A 142 4.85 13.23 8.07
CA TYR A 142 6.13 12.56 7.80
C TYR A 142 6.54 11.67 8.97
N TRP A 143 7.15 10.53 8.63
CA TRP A 143 7.79 9.63 9.59
C TRP A 143 9.17 10.17 9.95
N TYR A 144 9.36 10.56 11.22
CA TYR A 144 10.69 10.86 11.76
C TYR A 144 11.05 9.73 12.72
N TYR A 145 11.80 8.75 12.20
CA TYR A 145 12.47 7.75 13.03
C TYR A 145 13.74 8.36 13.65
N TYR A 146 14.05 7.95 14.88
CA TYR A 146 15.47 7.88 15.27
C TYR A 146 16.07 6.70 14.54
#